data_AF-A0A382A420-F1
#
_entry.id   AF-A0A382A420-F1
#
_cell.length_a   1.000
_cell.length_b   1.000
_cell.length_c   1.000
_cell.angle_alpha   90.00
_cell.angle_beta   90.00
_cell.angle_gamma   90.00
#
_symmetry.space_group_name_H-M   'P 1'
#
loop_
_entity.id
_entity.type
_entity.pdbx_description
1 polymer ?
#
loop_
_entity_poly.entity_id
_entity_poly.type
_entity_poly.pdbx_seq_one_letter_code
_entity_poly.pdbx_strand_id
1 'polypeptide(L)'
;MADEAINSEKRYEVVTDKEGREYRRTIAHLPNYYRTDANDKFLSSTLDPLVQKGNLKRIDGYIGRLDAYTRDISDVYLQATTQKRTQYQLEPTVTISDIDTASTTPEDKIKFTATYDDFINQLRYFNAPIDNHDRLTKEKIYSWNPYVDLDKLINYREYYWLPNGPSAIAIKTIATGSTTEISVKNLTADGSTVSAYVFSTQEAKSNPSITLYRGNTYKFKVDALGHPFYLMTEPVSSGLASDGSTSILYNTGVTNNGADKGTVTFTVPTTAPDSLFYQCGNHSAMHGVVKIKTVTATTLINVAEDIIGAINYTTSSGVALSNGMKIKFEANVVNSTLHKDKSFYIEGVGSKITLTDIDNLITPESYATETTILYDSVGFDSRPYAKAFYRPDKHDYITIKRDSVDQNAWSRYNRWFHKAVIEATATANGSAVSLLEDDRAKRPIIEFDPNLKLYNYGHIAKKSVALVDDVTTDVFSSMVKQTGYYVDGVEVTDGMRVLFTADTDKLV
;
A
#
# COMPACT_ATOMS: atom_id res chain seq x y z
N MET A 1 6.68 86.85 27.25
CA MET A 1 7.24 87.88 28.14
C MET A 1 8.39 87.28 28.93
N ALA A 2 9.60 87.63 28.51
CA ALA A 2 10.77 87.74 29.38
C ALA A 2 11.38 89.08 28.98
N ASP A 3 10.94 90.14 29.66
CA ASP A 3 11.36 91.53 29.47
C ASP A 3 12.72 91.77 30.12
N GLU A 4 13.75 91.07 29.65
CA GLU A 4 15.13 91.45 29.93
C GLU A 4 15.90 91.52 28.61
N ALA A 5 16.63 92.62 28.42
CA ALA A 5 17.57 92.75 27.31
C ALA A 5 18.52 91.55 27.33
N ILE A 6 18.62 90.83 26.20
CA ILE A 6 19.49 89.68 26.06
C ILE A 6 20.90 90.14 26.41
N ASN A 7 21.39 89.74 27.58
CA ASN A 7 22.76 90.01 27.97
C ASN A 7 23.68 89.26 26.99
N SER A 8 24.22 90.02 26.02
CA SER A 8 25.06 89.51 24.92
C SER A 8 26.34 88.78 25.39
N GLU A 9 26.65 88.82 26.67
CA GLU A 9 27.84 88.20 27.26
C GLU A 9 27.63 86.75 27.72
N LYS A 10 26.39 86.27 27.89
CA LYS A 10 26.15 84.91 28.40
C LYS A 10 25.99 83.88 27.28
N ARG A 11 26.95 82.95 27.18
CA ARG A 11 26.95 81.82 26.24
C ARG A 11 26.07 80.68 26.75
N TYR A 12 24.77 80.74 26.51
CA TYR A 12 23.92 79.56 26.71
C TYR A 12 23.40 79.07 25.36
N GLU A 13 24.07 78.06 24.81
CA GLU A 13 23.62 77.30 23.63
C GLU A 13 22.31 76.57 23.89
N VAL A 14 22.06 76.24 25.16
CA VAL A 14 20.82 75.64 25.66
C VAL A 14 20.20 76.57 26.69
N VAL A 15 18.96 76.99 26.46
CA VAL A 15 18.18 77.83 27.39
C VAL A 15 17.04 77.00 27.94
N THR A 16 16.93 76.96 29.27
CA THR A 16 15.85 76.25 29.94
C THR A 16 14.70 77.21 30.26
N ASP A 17 13.50 76.86 29.82
CA ASP A 17 12.25 77.54 30.19
C ASP A 17 11.91 77.30 31.68
N LYS A 18 11.04 78.13 32.24
CA LYS A 18 10.46 78.03 33.59
C LYS A 18 9.82 76.66 33.86
N GLU A 19 9.41 75.94 32.81
CA GLU A 19 8.87 74.57 32.87
C GLU A 19 9.95 73.46 32.77
N GLY A 20 11.24 73.81 32.81
CA GLY A 20 12.35 72.85 32.76
C GLY A 20 12.68 72.32 31.36
N ARG A 21 12.05 72.88 30.30
CA ARG A 21 12.29 72.48 28.91
C ARG A 21 13.54 73.15 28.34
N GLU A 22 14.46 72.35 27.83
CA GLU A 22 15.70 72.81 27.21
C GLU A 22 15.50 73.15 25.73
N TYR A 23 15.85 74.38 25.32
CA TYR A 23 15.82 74.84 23.94
C TYR A 23 17.22 75.15 23.43
N ARG A 24 17.57 74.63 22.26
CA ARG A 24 18.83 74.99 21.59
C ARG A 24 18.66 76.25 20.78
N ARG A 25 19.53 77.24 20.97
CA ARG A 25 19.47 78.52 20.24
C ARG A 25 20.68 78.68 19.34
N THR A 26 20.45 78.74 18.03
CA THR A 26 21.51 78.84 17.01
C THR A 26 22.22 80.18 17.02
N ILE A 27 21.59 81.24 17.56
CA ILE A 27 22.25 82.54 17.77
C ILE A 27 23.50 82.45 18.66
N ALA A 28 23.59 81.45 19.54
CA ALA A 28 24.77 81.23 20.37
C ALA A 28 26.03 80.88 19.55
N HIS A 29 25.87 80.38 18.32
CA HIS A 29 26.99 80.08 17.42
C HIS A 29 27.50 81.30 16.64
N LEU A 30 26.79 82.43 16.67
CA LEU A 30 27.27 83.67 16.07
C LEU A 30 28.26 84.41 16.98
N PRO A 31 29.28 85.10 16.43
CA PRO A 31 30.11 86.04 17.17
C PRO A 31 29.28 87.16 17.79
N ASN A 32 29.69 87.71 18.95
CA ASN A 32 28.90 88.70 19.72
C ASN A 32 28.39 89.88 18.88
N TYR A 33 29.21 90.39 17.95
CA TYR A 33 28.83 91.50 17.07
C TYR A 33 27.64 91.18 16.14
N TYR A 34 27.44 89.90 15.81
CA TYR A 34 26.36 89.43 14.93
C TYR A 34 25.12 88.92 15.68
N ARG A 35 25.10 89.00 17.02
CA ARG A 35 23.94 88.63 17.85
C ARG A 35 22.98 89.81 17.98
N THR A 36 22.47 90.30 16.86
CA THR A 36 21.49 91.39 16.80
C THR A 36 20.06 90.87 16.97
N ASP A 37 19.13 91.71 17.43
CA ASP A 37 17.70 91.36 17.55
C ASP A 37 17.09 90.87 16.22
N ALA A 38 17.59 91.39 15.09
CA ALA A 38 17.17 90.95 13.76
C ALA A 38 17.60 89.50 13.49
N ASN A 39 18.85 89.15 13.83
CA ASN A 39 19.35 87.79 13.68
C ASN A 39 18.72 86.84 14.69
N ASP A 40 18.40 87.27 15.91
CA ASP A 40 17.69 86.43 16.89
C ASP A 40 16.30 86.03 16.37
N LYS A 41 15.53 86.98 15.86
CA LYS A 41 14.20 86.71 15.28
C LYS A 41 14.26 85.85 14.02
N PHE A 42 15.26 86.07 13.17
CA PHE A 42 15.44 85.25 11.97
C PHE A 42 15.85 83.82 12.30
N LEU A 43 16.86 83.64 13.15
CA LEU A 43 17.39 82.33 13.52
C LEU A 43 16.40 81.51 14.36
N SER A 44 15.70 82.16 15.30
CA SER A 44 14.68 81.50 16.13
C SER A 44 13.48 80.96 15.34
N SER A 45 13.16 81.56 14.19
CA SER A 45 12.05 81.10 13.34
C SER A 45 12.47 80.11 12.25
N THR A 46 13.77 80.04 11.91
CA THR A 46 14.25 79.25 10.76
C THR A 46 15.14 78.07 11.18
N LEU A 47 16.18 78.31 11.96
CA LEU A 47 17.20 77.31 12.27
C LEU A 47 16.99 76.67 13.64
N ASP A 48 16.47 77.41 14.62
CA ASP A 48 16.19 76.87 15.95
C ASP A 48 15.24 75.66 15.90
N PRO A 49 14.14 75.62 15.11
CA PRO A 49 13.28 74.45 15.01
C PRO A 49 14.02 73.19 14.51
N LEU A 50 15.03 73.35 13.65
CA LEU A 50 15.78 72.24 13.05
C LEU A 50 16.83 71.64 13.98
N VAL A 51 17.33 72.43 14.94
CA VAL A 51 18.34 71.96 15.91
C VAL A 51 17.76 71.55 17.26
N GLN A 52 16.44 71.71 17.46
CA GLN A 52 15.78 71.21 18.65
C GLN A 52 15.96 69.70 18.78
N LYS A 53 16.07 69.22 20.02
CA LYS A 53 16.06 67.77 20.29
C LYS A 53 14.74 67.20 19.75
N GLY A 54 14.84 66.16 18.92
CA GLY A 54 13.66 65.45 18.44
C GLY A 54 12.86 64.87 19.60
N ASN A 55 11.53 64.93 19.52
CA ASN A 55 10.67 64.27 20.49
C ASN A 55 10.59 62.77 20.17
N LEU A 56 10.94 61.94 21.14
CA LEU A 56 10.73 60.49 21.03
C LEU A 56 9.23 60.21 21.12
N LYS A 57 8.65 59.67 20.04
CA LYS A 57 7.30 59.13 20.08
C LYS A 57 7.38 57.67 20.52
N ARG A 58 6.74 57.32 21.63
CA ARG A 58 6.55 55.91 22.00
C ARG A 58 5.58 55.29 20.99
N ILE A 59 5.99 54.20 20.38
CA ILE A 59 5.18 53.41 19.47
C ILE A 59 4.99 52.05 20.12
N ASP A 60 3.75 51.73 20.50
CA ASP A 60 3.36 50.44 21.04
C ASP A 60 2.49 49.72 20.00
N GLY A 61 2.82 48.47 19.67
CA GLY A 61 2.07 47.68 18.69
C GLY A 61 2.71 46.31 18.42
N TYR A 62 1.97 45.46 17.71
CA TYR A 62 2.36 44.10 17.38
C TYR A 62 3.15 44.01 16.06
N ILE A 63 3.96 42.97 15.95
CA ILE A 63 4.75 42.59 14.77
C ILE A 63 4.46 41.11 14.49
N GLY A 64 4.07 40.78 13.26
CA GLY A 64 3.75 39.42 12.85
C GLY A 64 2.73 39.35 11.72
N ARG A 65 2.20 38.14 11.46
CA ARG A 65 1.26 37.89 10.38
C ARG A 65 -0.11 38.51 10.65
N LEU A 66 -0.66 39.21 9.65
CA LEU A 66 -1.98 39.85 9.73
C LEU A 66 -3.15 38.88 9.49
N ASP A 67 -2.87 37.63 9.13
CA ASP A 67 -3.83 36.56 8.83
C ASP A 67 -3.67 35.34 9.77
N ALA A 68 -2.93 35.49 10.87
CA ALA A 68 -2.81 34.44 11.89
C ALA A 68 -4.15 34.21 12.62
N TYR A 69 -4.42 32.97 13.00
CA TYR A 69 -5.61 32.58 13.78
C TYR A 69 -5.66 33.23 15.18
N THR A 70 -4.53 33.79 15.63
CA THR A 70 -4.37 34.47 16.93
C THR A 70 -4.58 35.99 16.86
N ARG A 71 -4.94 36.54 15.70
CA ARG A 71 -5.11 37.98 15.52
C ARG A 71 -6.51 38.45 15.91
N ASP A 72 -6.59 39.54 16.69
CA ASP A 72 -7.83 40.24 16.99
C ASP A 72 -8.00 41.51 16.13
N ILE A 73 -9.26 41.90 15.89
CA ILE A 73 -9.59 43.09 15.08
C ILE A 73 -9.14 44.39 15.77
N SER A 74 -9.03 44.40 17.09
CA SER A 74 -8.56 45.54 17.88
C SER A 74 -7.04 45.70 17.96
N ASP A 75 -6.27 44.76 17.42
CA ASP A 75 -4.81 44.80 17.49
C ASP A 75 -4.21 45.90 16.60
N VAL A 76 -3.29 46.68 17.19
CA VAL A 76 -2.54 47.71 16.47
C VAL A 76 -1.21 47.12 16.02
N TYR A 77 -1.05 46.90 14.71
CA TYR A 77 0.20 46.42 14.11
C TYR A 77 1.08 47.57 13.66
N LEU A 78 2.39 47.40 13.86
CA LEU A 78 3.39 48.35 13.38
C LEU A 78 3.50 48.27 11.84
N GLN A 79 3.48 49.42 11.17
CA GLN A 79 3.64 49.47 9.73
C GLN A 79 5.11 49.26 9.34
N ALA A 80 5.37 48.32 8.43
CA ALA A 80 6.69 48.15 7.85
C ALA A 80 6.90 49.10 6.65
N THR A 81 8.16 49.26 6.24
CA THR A 81 8.56 50.15 5.14
C THR A 81 8.05 49.73 3.77
N THR A 82 7.71 48.45 3.58
CA THR A 82 7.16 47.92 2.32
C THR A 82 6.10 46.86 2.62
N GLN A 83 5.16 46.69 1.67
CA GLN A 83 4.12 45.67 1.78
C GLN A 83 4.70 44.26 1.95
N LYS A 84 5.79 43.92 1.25
CA LYS A 84 6.45 42.61 1.36
C LYS A 84 6.99 42.35 2.76
N ARG A 85 7.66 43.34 3.38
CA ARG A 85 8.15 43.24 4.75
C ARG A 85 7.03 43.13 5.78
N THR A 86 5.85 43.71 5.52
CA THR A 86 4.66 43.51 6.34
C THR A 86 4.10 42.09 6.20
N GLN A 87 4.07 41.55 4.97
CA GLN A 87 3.50 40.23 4.67
C GLN A 87 4.37 39.06 5.13
N TYR A 88 5.70 39.20 5.07
CA TYR A 88 6.67 38.16 5.41
C TYR A 88 7.50 38.51 6.66
N GLN A 89 6.92 39.28 7.58
CA GLN A 89 7.58 39.64 8.83
C GLN A 89 7.72 38.41 9.73
N LEU A 90 8.90 38.23 10.33
CA LEU A 90 9.24 37.09 11.18
C LEU A 90 9.20 35.71 10.48
N GLU A 91 9.25 35.68 9.15
CA GLU A 91 9.41 34.42 8.43
C GLU A 91 10.78 33.78 8.70
N PRO A 92 10.87 32.44 8.72
CA PRO A 92 12.13 31.74 8.83
C PRO A 92 13.13 32.21 7.76
N THR A 93 14.36 32.46 8.19
CA THR A 93 15.47 32.86 7.32
C THR A 93 16.41 31.67 7.17
N VAL A 94 16.97 31.49 5.98
CA VAL A 94 17.96 30.44 5.73
C VAL A 94 19.35 30.99 6.05
N THR A 95 20.03 30.36 6.99
CA THR A 95 21.42 30.66 7.33
C THR A 95 22.26 29.41 7.11
N ILE A 96 23.27 29.51 6.25
CA ILE A 96 24.26 28.47 6.01
C ILE A 96 25.50 28.83 6.84
N SER A 97 25.78 28.01 7.84
CA SER A 97 27.01 28.09 8.61
C SER A 97 28.06 27.10 8.08
N ASP A 98 29.32 27.53 8.07
CA ASP A 98 30.47 26.66 7.84
C ASP A 98 30.93 26.11 9.20
N ILE A 99 30.91 24.79 9.33
CA ILE A 99 31.26 24.10 10.59
C ILE A 99 32.79 23.90 10.68
N ASP A 100 33.52 24.00 9.57
CA ASP A 100 34.91 23.57 9.44
C ASP A 100 35.91 24.74 9.32
N THR A 101 35.51 25.94 9.74
CA THR A 101 36.42 27.09 9.88
C THR A 101 37.15 27.05 11.22
N ALA A 102 38.47 27.23 11.20
CA ALA A 102 39.30 27.37 12.40
C ALA A 102 38.99 28.63 13.25
N SER A 103 38.06 29.49 12.78
CA SER A 103 37.65 30.70 13.48
C SER A 103 36.68 30.40 14.62
N THR A 104 36.90 31.01 15.80
CA THR A 104 36.05 30.85 16.99
C THR A 104 34.94 31.90 17.07
N THR A 105 34.99 32.94 16.23
CA THR A 105 33.99 34.02 16.15
C THR A 105 32.74 33.53 15.38
N PRO A 106 31.52 33.71 15.93
CA PRO A 106 30.29 33.27 15.28
C PRO A 106 30.02 33.92 13.91
N GLU A 107 30.50 35.15 13.71
CA GLU A 107 30.28 35.93 12.48
C GLU A 107 31.06 35.34 11.29
N ASP A 108 32.28 34.85 11.52
CA ASP A 108 33.11 34.22 10.49
C ASP A 108 32.62 32.83 10.08
N LYS A 109 31.70 32.26 10.85
CA LYS A 109 31.06 30.96 10.56
C LYS A 109 29.85 31.09 9.67
N ILE A 110 29.32 32.29 9.44
CA ILE A 110 28.12 32.49 8.61
C ILE A 110 28.56 32.76 7.17
N LYS A 111 28.35 31.78 6.28
CA LYS A 111 28.71 31.88 4.86
C LYS A 111 27.64 32.58 4.05
N PHE A 112 26.38 32.41 4.43
CA PHE A 112 25.24 32.94 3.70
C PHE A 112 24.03 33.06 4.61
N THR A 113 23.34 34.18 4.53
CA THR A 113 22.04 34.40 5.17
C THR A 113 21.14 35.04 4.13
N ALA A 114 19.97 34.47 3.88
CA ALA A 114 18.98 35.05 2.97
C ALA A 114 17.58 34.96 3.55
N THR A 115 16.89 36.10 3.50
CA THR A 115 15.48 36.22 3.87
C THR A 115 14.58 35.86 2.69
N TYR A 116 13.29 35.72 2.96
CA TYR A 116 12.29 35.50 1.90
C TYR A 116 12.31 36.62 0.84
N ASP A 117 12.56 37.87 1.24
CA ASP A 117 12.68 38.98 0.31
C ASP A 117 13.90 38.82 -0.60
N ASP A 118 15.03 38.34 -0.08
CA ASP A 118 16.24 38.07 -0.87
C ASP A 118 16.01 36.96 -1.87
N PHE A 119 15.31 35.89 -1.47
CA PHE A 119 14.90 34.81 -2.36
C PHE A 119 14.05 35.31 -3.54
N ILE A 120 13.00 36.10 -3.27
CA ILE A 120 12.15 36.66 -4.33
C ILE A 120 12.91 37.66 -5.21
N ASN A 121 13.78 38.47 -4.63
CA ASN A 121 14.60 39.43 -5.38
C ASN A 121 15.62 38.72 -6.29
N GLN A 122 16.20 37.62 -5.84
CA GLN A 122 17.10 36.80 -6.65
C GLN A 122 16.36 36.13 -7.82
N LEU A 123 15.15 35.62 -7.60
CA LEU A 123 14.30 35.10 -8.68
C LEU A 123 13.95 36.18 -9.71
N ARG A 124 13.65 37.41 -9.24
CA ARG A 124 13.45 38.56 -10.13
C ARG A 124 14.71 38.88 -10.96
N TYR A 125 15.89 38.82 -10.35
CA TYR A 125 17.16 39.02 -11.05
C TYR A 125 17.37 38.00 -12.18
N PHE A 126 16.91 36.76 -11.99
CA PHE A 126 16.90 35.72 -13.03
C PHE A 126 15.69 35.80 -13.99
N ASN A 127 14.99 36.93 -14.04
CA ASN A 127 13.78 37.13 -14.86
C ASN A 127 12.65 36.14 -14.61
N ALA A 128 12.56 35.54 -13.42
CA ALA A 128 11.43 34.70 -13.05
C ALA A 128 10.16 35.57 -12.83
N PRO A 129 8.97 35.11 -13.26
CA PRO A 129 7.74 35.86 -13.08
C PRO A 129 7.24 35.73 -11.62
N ILE A 130 7.49 36.78 -10.83
CA ILE A 130 7.25 36.82 -9.37
C ILE A 130 5.86 37.33 -8.96
N ASP A 131 4.93 37.50 -9.90
CA ASP A 131 3.60 38.04 -9.58
C ASP A 131 2.73 37.06 -8.77
N ASN A 132 3.09 35.77 -8.80
CA ASN A 132 2.41 34.73 -8.04
C ASN A 132 3.47 33.83 -7.37
N HIS A 133 3.66 34.03 -6.06
CA HIS A 133 4.63 33.28 -5.27
C HIS A 133 4.22 31.81 -5.07
N ASP A 134 2.92 31.50 -4.99
CA ASP A 134 2.44 30.11 -4.90
C ASP A 134 2.89 29.31 -6.12
N ARG A 135 2.90 29.92 -7.31
CA ARG A 135 3.44 29.26 -8.51
C ARG A 135 4.94 28.97 -8.39
N LEU A 136 5.70 29.84 -7.73
CA LEU A 136 7.15 29.69 -7.57
C LEU A 136 7.53 28.64 -6.53
N THR A 137 6.70 28.47 -5.48
CA THR A 137 6.99 27.58 -4.34
C THR A 137 6.17 26.29 -4.36
N LYS A 138 5.26 26.11 -5.32
CA LYS A 138 4.47 24.88 -5.43
C LYS A 138 5.33 23.70 -5.87
N GLU A 139 5.57 22.79 -4.93
CA GLU A 139 6.18 21.50 -5.24
C GLU A 139 5.14 20.51 -5.77
N LYS A 140 5.51 19.75 -6.80
CA LYS A 140 4.78 18.56 -7.22
C LYS A 140 5.35 17.37 -6.46
N ILE A 141 4.66 16.94 -5.42
CA ILE A 141 4.98 15.69 -4.75
C ILE A 141 4.32 14.56 -5.54
N TYR A 142 5.10 13.55 -5.91
CA TYR A 142 4.58 12.30 -6.47
C TYR A 142 4.62 11.23 -5.38
N SER A 143 3.50 10.56 -5.14
CA SER A 143 3.49 9.34 -4.35
C SER A 143 4.12 8.23 -5.19
N TRP A 144 5.30 7.75 -4.79
CA TRP A 144 5.93 6.59 -5.42
C TRP A 144 5.43 5.31 -4.74
N ASN A 145 4.85 4.40 -5.53
CA ASN A 145 4.57 3.04 -5.10
C ASN A 145 5.48 2.09 -5.91
N PRO A 146 6.52 1.49 -5.30
CA PRO A 146 7.41 0.55 -5.97
C PRO A 146 6.78 -0.81 -6.32
N TYR A 147 5.56 -1.11 -5.84
CA TYR A 147 4.92 -2.42 -6.00
C TYR A 147 5.79 -3.58 -5.49
N VAL A 148 6.42 -3.39 -4.32
CA VAL A 148 7.24 -4.42 -3.66
C VAL A 148 6.68 -4.80 -2.30
N ASP A 149 6.93 -6.05 -1.91
CA ASP A 149 6.64 -6.54 -0.57
C ASP A 149 7.61 -5.91 0.45
N LEU A 150 7.09 -4.97 1.25
CA LEU A 150 7.86 -4.26 2.26
C LEU A 150 8.35 -5.18 3.38
N ASP A 151 7.64 -6.27 3.68
CA ASP A 151 8.08 -7.21 4.70
C ASP A 151 9.35 -7.95 4.26
N LYS A 152 9.40 -8.41 3.01
CA LYS A 152 10.61 -9.00 2.43
C LYS A 152 11.76 -8.02 2.27
N LEU A 153 11.48 -6.72 2.12
CA LEU A 153 12.51 -5.69 2.01
C LEU A 153 13.13 -5.36 3.38
N ILE A 154 12.31 -5.21 4.42
CA ILE A 154 12.73 -4.72 5.75
C ILE A 154 13.09 -5.89 6.67
N ASN A 155 12.23 -6.91 6.73
CA ASN A 155 12.35 -8.08 7.58
C ASN A 155 12.99 -9.27 6.84
N TYR A 156 13.81 -9.01 5.82
CA TYR A 156 14.45 -10.04 4.99
C TYR A 156 15.11 -11.15 5.81
N ARG A 157 15.67 -10.83 6.98
CA ARG A 157 16.32 -11.80 7.87
C ARG A 157 15.37 -12.89 8.41
N GLU A 158 14.06 -12.73 8.30
CA GLU A 158 13.10 -13.78 8.65
C GLU A 158 12.80 -14.72 7.47
N TYR A 159 13.43 -14.51 6.31
CA TYR A 159 13.26 -15.35 5.13
C TYR A 159 14.43 -16.30 4.90
N TYR A 160 14.09 -17.52 4.50
CA TYR A 160 15.01 -18.59 4.16
C TYR A 160 14.75 -19.05 2.74
N TRP A 161 15.81 -19.38 2.04
CA TRP A 161 15.76 -19.93 0.71
C TRP A 161 15.59 -21.43 0.77
N LEU A 162 14.50 -21.95 0.20
CA LEU A 162 14.23 -23.38 0.17
C LEU A 162 13.97 -23.80 -1.27
N PRO A 163 14.97 -24.33 -2.00
CA PRO A 163 14.80 -24.76 -3.39
C PRO A 163 13.61 -25.69 -3.63
N ASN A 164 13.32 -26.59 -2.68
CA ASN A 164 12.19 -27.54 -2.73
C ASN A 164 10.89 -26.99 -2.09
N GLY A 165 10.97 -25.79 -1.51
CA GLY A 165 9.97 -25.24 -0.59
C GLY A 165 9.86 -26.00 0.72
N PRO A 166 8.98 -25.53 1.63
CA PRO A 166 8.63 -26.26 2.84
C PRO A 166 7.92 -27.58 2.49
N SER A 167 7.91 -28.53 3.43
CA SER A 167 7.20 -29.81 3.26
C SER A 167 5.71 -29.61 2.99
N ALA A 168 5.09 -30.44 2.15
CA ALA A 168 3.67 -30.26 1.85
C ALA A 168 2.79 -30.68 3.03
N ILE A 169 1.77 -29.89 3.35
CA ILE A 169 0.70 -30.26 4.30
C ILE A 169 -0.40 -30.97 3.50
N ALA A 170 -0.75 -32.19 3.91
CA ALA A 170 -1.79 -32.97 3.24
C ALA A 170 -3.19 -32.50 3.61
N ILE A 171 -3.99 -32.13 2.61
CA ILE A 171 -5.41 -31.78 2.75
C ILE A 171 -6.24 -32.96 2.23
N LYS A 172 -6.79 -33.74 3.16
CA LYS A 172 -7.42 -35.03 2.85
C LYS A 172 -8.87 -34.92 2.40
N THR A 173 -9.69 -34.22 3.18
CA THR A 173 -11.14 -34.04 2.97
C THR A 173 -11.56 -32.72 3.61
N ILE A 174 -12.77 -32.28 3.28
CA ILE A 174 -13.47 -31.37 4.19
C ILE A 174 -13.84 -32.14 5.47
N ALA A 175 -13.71 -31.48 6.61
CA ALA A 175 -14.01 -32.04 7.93
C ALA A 175 -14.57 -30.93 8.83
N THR A 176 -15.23 -31.35 9.91
CA THR A 176 -15.81 -30.43 10.91
C THR A 176 -14.72 -29.65 11.64
N GLY A 177 -15.00 -28.41 12.03
CA GLY A 177 -14.08 -27.55 12.77
C GLY A 177 -13.22 -26.63 11.90
N SER A 178 -13.36 -26.65 10.57
CA SER A 178 -12.66 -25.68 9.71
C SER A 178 -13.26 -24.28 9.85
N THR A 179 -12.45 -23.25 9.68
CA THR A 179 -12.90 -21.85 9.64
C THR A 179 -12.55 -21.21 8.30
N THR A 180 -13.53 -20.60 7.64
CA THR A 180 -13.32 -19.89 6.36
C THR A 180 -13.80 -18.45 6.47
N GLU A 181 -13.01 -17.48 6.05
CA GLU A 181 -13.40 -16.09 5.94
C GLU A 181 -13.57 -15.69 4.47
N ILE A 182 -14.70 -15.10 4.12
CA ILE A 182 -15.11 -14.80 2.73
C ILE A 182 -15.51 -13.34 2.64
N SER A 183 -15.03 -12.61 1.63
CA SER A 183 -15.49 -11.24 1.38
C SER A 183 -16.86 -11.26 0.71
N VAL A 184 -17.77 -10.43 1.19
CA VAL A 184 -19.10 -10.20 0.61
C VAL A 184 -19.22 -8.74 0.26
N LYS A 185 -19.42 -8.43 -1.02
CA LYS A 185 -19.54 -7.05 -1.53
C LYS A 185 -20.86 -6.87 -2.26
N ASN A 186 -21.31 -5.62 -2.36
CA ASN A 186 -22.35 -5.27 -3.30
C ASN A 186 -21.73 -5.08 -4.70
N LEU A 187 -22.32 -5.72 -5.71
CA LEU A 187 -22.04 -5.41 -7.10
C LEU A 187 -22.81 -4.15 -7.49
N THR A 188 -22.11 -3.04 -7.66
CA THR A 188 -22.62 -1.88 -8.37
C THR A 188 -22.15 -1.98 -9.82
N ALA A 189 -22.78 -2.82 -10.65
CA ALA A 189 -22.35 -2.93 -12.04
C ALA A 189 -22.61 -1.61 -12.77
N ASP A 190 -21.57 -0.97 -13.33
CA ASP A 190 -21.58 -0.03 -14.45
C ASP A 190 -22.74 1.01 -14.54
N GLY A 191 -23.21 1.56 -13.42
CA GLY A 191 -24.34 2.51 -13.41
C GLY A 191 -25.73 1.86 -13.57
N SER A 192 -25.83 0.54 -13.43
CA SER A 192 -27.08 -0.21 -13.29
C SER A 192 -27.69 -0.04 -11.90
N THR A 193 -29.02 -0.02 -11.82
CA THR A 193 -29.78 -0.02 -10.56
C THR A 193 -29.84 -1.40 -9.89
N VAL A 194 -29.28 -2.44 -10.51
CA VAL A 194 -29.30 -3.80 -9.98
C VAL A 194 -28.20 -3.96 -8.93
N SER A 195 -28.59 -4.08 -7.67
CA SER A 195 -27.71 -4.48 -6.58
C SER A 195 -27.74 -6.00 -6.41
N ALA A 196 -26.60 -6.62 -6.12
CA ALA A 196 -26.47 -8.06 -5.88
C ALA A 196 -25.28 -8.35 -4.98
N TYR A 197 -25.35 -9.40 -4.17
CA TYR A 197 -24.19 -9.85 -3.40
C TYR A 197 -23.22 -10.63 -4.28
N VAL A 198 -21.93 -10.33 -4.14
CA VAL A 198 -20.83 -11.07 -4.75
C VAL A 198 -19.89 -11.56 -3.66
N PHE A 199 -19.56 -12.85 -3.71
CA PHE A 199 -18.69 -13.53 -2.77
C PHE A 199 -17.32 -13.72 -3.41
N SER A 200 -16.23 -13.50 -2.66
CA SER A 200 -14.86 -13.61 -3.21
C SER A 200 -14.49 -15.02 -3.71
N THR A 201 -15.16 -16.06 -3.23
CA THR A 201 -15.01 -17.45 -3.70
C THR A 201 -15.82 -17.75 -4.97
N GLN A 202 -16.72 -16.85 -5.38
CA GLN A 202 -17.57 -17.01 -6.57
C GLN A 202 -17.77 -15.66 -7.30
N GLU A 203 -16.67 -14.94 -7.54
CA GLU A 203 -16.69 -13.54 -8.00
C GLU A 203 -17.39 -13.30 -9.35
N ALA A 204 -17.48 -14.33 -10.20
CA ALA A 204 -18.13 -14.27 -11.50
C ALA A 204 -19.66 -14.42 -11.44
N LYS A 205 -20.26 -14.66 -10.26
CA LYS A 205 -21.69 -14.90 -10.08
C LYS A 205 -22.32 -13.84 -9.20
N SER A 206 -23.43 -13.26 -9.64
CA SER A 206 -24.30 -12.39 -8.84
C SER A 206 -25.29 -13.24 -8.05
N ASN A 207 -25.45 -12.95 -6.74
CA ASN A 207 -26.32 -13.71 -5.83
C ASN A 207 -26.15 -15.25 -5.96
N PRO A 208 -24.92 -15.79 -5.86
CA PRO A 208 -24.67 -17.22 -6.04
C PRO A 208 -25.32 -18.05 -4.93
N SER A 209 -25.74 -19.28 -5.25
CA SER A 209 -25.96 -20.28 -4.21
C SER A 209 -24.62 -20.66 -3.58
N ILE A 210 -24.54 -20.66 -2.25
CA ILE A 210 -23.34 -21.06 -1.50
C ILE A 210 -23.59 -22.37 -0.76
N THR A 211 -22.56 -23.20 -0.60
CA THR A 211 -22.62 -24.44 0.17
C THR A 211 -21.84 -24.26 1.46
N LEU A 212 -22.48 -24.51 2.59
CA LEU A 212 -21.87 -24.53 3.91
C LEU A 212 -21.99 -25.92 4.52
N TYR A 213 -21.12 -26.22 5.48
CA TYR A 213 -21.08 -27.53 6.13
C TYR A 213 -21.31 -27.39 7.64
N ARG A 214 -22.16 -28.26 8.19
CA ARG A 214 -22.43 -28.34 9.63
C ARG A 214 -21.15 -28.59 10.42
N GLY A 215 -20.99 -27.92 11.55
CA GLY A 215 -19.80 -27.99 12.40
C GLY A 215 -18.62 -27.12 11.95
N ASN A 216 -18.76 -26.36 10.86
CA ASN A 216 -17.76 -25.40 10.38
C ASN A 216 -18.17 -23.96 10.68
N THR A 217 -17.17 -23.08 10.71
CA THR A 217 -17.37 -21.65 10.95
C THR A 217 -17.10 -20.86 9.68
N TYR A 218 -18.04 -20.01 9.28
CA TYR A 218 -17.91 -19.12 8.13
C TYR A 218 -18.00 -17.68 8.59
N LYS A 219 -17.01 -16.87 8.23
CA LYS A 219 -16.94 -15.43 8.53
C LYS A 219 -17.18 -14.67 7.22
N PHE A 220 -18.35 -14.08 7.07
CA PHE A 220 -18.67 -13.23 5.94
C PHE A 220 -18.23 -11.80 6.27
N LYS A 221 -17.11 -11.36 5.69
CA LYS A 221 -16.62 -9.98 5.79
C LYS A 221 -17.39 -9.12 4.80
N VAL A 222 -18.48 -8.54 5.28
CA VAL A 222 -19.43 -7.72 4.52
C VAL A 222 -18.88 -6.30 4.38
N ASP A 223 -18.85 -5.82 3.14
CA ASP A 223 -18.56 -4.45 2.76
C ASP A 223 -19.58 -4.02 1.69
N ALA A 224 -20.81 -3.80 2.15
CA ALA A 224 -21.98 -3.55 1.33
C ALA A 224 -22.89 -2.50 1.99
N LEU A 225 -22.34 -1.31 2.27
CA LEU A 225 -23.02 -0.24 3.01
C LEU A 225 -24.42 0.06 2.45
N GLY A 226 -25.44 0.07 3.32
CA GLY A 226 -26.84 0.23 2.90
C GLY A 226 -27.51 -1.04 2.38
N HIS A 227 -26.80 -2.18 2.38
CA HIS A 227 -27.32 -3.49 2.00
C HIS A 227 -27.10 -4.54 3.11
N PRO A 228 -27.92 -4.52 4.19
CA PRO A 228 -27.84 -5.43 5.34
C PRO A 228 -27.85 -6.91 4.95
N PHE A 229 -26.83 -7.68 5.32
CA PHE A 229 -26.71 -9.11 4.99
C PHE A 229 -27.33 -10.00 6.09
N TYR A 230 -28.55 -10.49 5.87
CA TYR A 230 -29.24 -11.37 6.81
C TYR A 230 -29.18 -12.84 6.39
N LEU A 231 -28.98 -13.74 7.34
CA LEU A 231 -29.33 -15.15 7.22
C LEU A 231 -30.75 -15.38 7.71
N MET A 232 -31.54 -16.07 6.90
CA MET A 232 -32.99 -16.25 7.12
C MET A 232 -33.45 -17.66 6.74
N THR A 233 -34.59 -18.10 7.30
CA THR A 233 -35.28 -19.33 6.88
C THR A 233 -36.15 -19.11 5.64
N GLU A 234 -36.53 -17.86 5.36
CA GLU A 234 -37.30 -17.44 4.19
C GLU A 234 -36.71 -16.13 3.63
N PRO A 235 -36.58 -15.96 2.30
CA PRO A 235 -35.93 -14.79 1.70
C PRO A 235 -36.89 -13.60 1.60
N VAL A 236 -37.21 -12.98 2.73
CA VAL A 236 -38.11 -11.81 2.79
C VAL A 236 -37.32 -10.56 3.15
N SER A 237 -37.26 -9.58 2.24
CA SER A 237 -36.44 -8.38 2.44
C SER A 237 -36.85 -7.53 3.64
N SER A 238 -38.14 -7.50 4.02
CA SER A 238 -38.58 -6.77 5.22
C SER A 238 -38.01 -7.32 6.53
N GLY A 239 -37.51 -8.56 6.51
CA GLY A 239 -37.10 -9.29 7.70
C GLY A 239 -38.23 -9.68 8.64
N LEU A 240 -39.48 -9.51 8.20
CA LEU A 240 -40.68 -9.88 8.94
C LEU A 240 -41.40 -11.03 8.26
N ALA A 241 -41.80 -12.01 9.07
CA ALA A 241 -42.70 -13.09 8.68
C ALA A 241 -44.11 -12.55 8.38
N SER A 242 -44.99 -13.40 7.85
CA SER A 242 -46.37 -13.03 7.51
C SER A 242 -47.20 -12.54 8.72
N ASP A 243 -46.81 -12.94 9.94
CA ASP A 243 -47.44 -12.52 11.20
C ASP A 243 -46.83 -11.22 11.79
N GLY A 244 -45.87 -10.61 11.10
CA GLY A 244 -45.16 -9.40 11.55
C GLY A 244 -44.02 -9.66 12.54
N SER A 245 -43.72 -10.91 12.89
CA SER A 245 -42.59 -11.27 13.76
C SER A 245 -41.26 -11.36 12.99
N THR A 246 -40.14 -11.32 13.71
CA THR A 246 -38.80 -11.55 13.13
C THR A 246 -38.39 -13.03 13.14
N SER A 247 -39.35 -13.94 13.23
CA SER A 247 -39.12 -15.40 13.37
C SER A 247 -38.36 -16.03 12.19
N ILE A 248 -38.40 -15.38 11.02
CA ILE A 248 -37.64 -15.81 9.82
C ILE A 248 -36.15 -15.48 9.89
N LEU A 249 -35.71 -14.62 10.83
CA LEU A 249 -34.28 -14.35 11.04
C LEU A 249 -33.60 -15.56 11.69
N TYR A 250 -32.60 -16.12 11.01
CA TYR A 250 -31.86 -17.26 11.54
C TYR A 250 -30.67 -16.78 12.37
N ASN A 251 -30.81 -16.80 13.70
CA ASN A 251 -29.79 -16.31 14.62
C ASN A 251 -29.01 -17.43 15.35
N THR A 252 -29.42 -18.69 15.22
CA THR A 252 -28.74 -19.81 15.90
C THR A 252 -27.34 -20.02 15.32
N GLY A 253 -26.30 -19.80 16.15
CA GLY A 253 -24.91 -19.89 15.70
C GLY A 253 -24.46 -18.71 14.83
N VAL A 254 -25.28 -17.68 14.68
CA VAL A 254 -24.97 -16.47 13.90
C VAL A 254 -24.70 -15.29 14.83
N THR A 255 -23.62 -14.55 14.59
CA THR A 255 -23.35 -13.27 15.24
C THR A 255 -23.30 -12.15 14.21
N ASN A 256 -23.71 -10.95 14.63
CA ASN A 256 -23.76 -9.74 13.79
C ASN A 256 -24.66 -9.89 12.55
N ASN A 257 -25.73 -10.69 12.66
CA ASN A 257 -26.67 -10.93 11.57
C ASN A 257 -27.32 -9.61 11.11
N GLY A 258 -27.32 -9.35 9.80
CA GLY A 258 -27.83 -8.10 9.24
C GLY A 258 -26.80 -6.97 9.10
N ALA A 259 -25.52 -7.20 9.41
CA ALA A 259 -24.52 -6.18 9.17
C ALA A 259 -24.40 -5.86 7.66
N ASP A 260 -24.30 -4.57 7.33
CA ASP A 260 -23.99 -4.06 5.99
C ASP A 260 -22.49 -3.69 5.86
N LYS A 261 -21.80 -3.56 7.00
CA LYS A 261 -20.35 -3.44 7.11
C LYS A 261 -19.85 -4.17 8.36
N GLY A 262 -18.80 -4.97 8.20
CA GLY A 262 -18.18 -5.77 9.27
C GLY A 262 -18.31 -7.27 9.02
N THR A 263 -18.13 -8.09 10.05
CA THR A 263 -18.10 -9.55 9.89
C THR A 263 -19.36 -10.19 10.46
N VAL A 264 -20.13 -10.88 9.62
CA VAL A 264 -21.20 -11.80 10.04
C VAL A 264 -20.57 -13.18 10.21
N THR A 265 -20.61 -13.73 11.42
CA THR A 265 -20.04 -15.06 11.68
C THR A 265 -21.14 -16.08 11.83
N PHE A 266 -21.06 -17.19 11.08
CA PHE A 266 -21.97 -18.32 11.20
C PHE A 266 -21.19 -19.59 11.54
N THR A 267 -21.28 -20.01 12.80
CA THR A 267 -20.85 -21.34 13.24
C THR A 267 -22.02 -22.29 13.05
N VAL A 268 -22.00 -23.08 11.98
CA VAL A 268 -23.14 -23.86 11.51
C VAL A 268 -23.48 -24.97 12.52
N PRO A 269 -24.63 -24.90 13.24
CA PRO A 269 -25.00 -25.94 14.20
C PRO A 269 -25.23 -27.29 13.52
N THR A 270 -25.07 -28.37 14.27
CA THR A 270 -25.43 -29.72 13.80
C THR A 270 -26.92 -29.87 13.51
N THR A 271 -27.75 -29.02 14.13
CA THR A 271 -29.22 -28.97 13.96
C THR A 271 -29.68 -27.97 12.89
N ALA A 272 -28.76 -27.31 12.19
CA ALA A 272 -29.13 -26.36 11.14
C ALA A 272 -29.97 -27.05 10.04
N PRO A 273 -31.01 -26.39 9.49
CA PRO A 273 -31.80 -26.96 8.40
C PRO A 273 -30.95 -27.15 7.14
N ASP A 274 -31.39 -27.97 6.18
CA ASP A 274 -30.64 -28.22 4.93
C ASP A 274 -30.58 -27.01 4.00
N SER A 275 -31.43 -26.01 4.22
CA SER A 275 -31.49 -24.79 3.43
C SER A 275 -31.79 -23.59 4.32
N LEU A 276 -30.99 -22.54 4.11
CA LEU A 276 -31.26 -21.18 4.56
C LEU A 276 -31.14 -20.26 3.35
N PHE A 277 -31.40 -18.98 3.56
CA PHE A 277 -31.23 -17.93 2.57
C PHE A 277 -30.33 -16.84 3.15
N TYR A 278 -29.54 -16.21 2.30
CA TYR A 278 -29.06 -14.87 2.59
C TYR A 278 -29.92 -13.86 1.84
N GLN A 279 -30.24 -12.73 2.48
CA GLN A 279 -31.19 -11.74 1.95
C GLN A 279 -30.77 -10.34 2.39
N CYS A 280 -30.85 -9.39 1.46
CA CYS A 280 -30.72 -7.98 1.78
C CYS A 280 -31.96 -7.47 2.52
N GLY A 281 -31.77 -6.74 3.62
CA GLY A 281 -32.87 -6.10 4.36
C GLY A 281 -33.62 -4.99 3.61
N ASN A 282 -33.10 -4.55 2.46
CA ASN A 282 -33.65 -3.40 1.72
C ASN A 282 -34.13 -3.77 0.30
N HIS A 283 -33.60 -4.84 -0.30
CA HIS A 283 -33.82 -5.16 -1.71
C HIS A 283 -34.23 -6.62 -1.89
N SER A 284 -35.46 -6.86 -2.34
CA SER A 284 -36.00 -8.21 -2.57
C SER A 284 -35.21 -9.01 -3.59
N ALA A 285 -34.61 -8.37 -4.60
CA ALA A 285 -33.80 -9.04 -5.62
C ALA A 285 -32.39 -9.46 -5.13
N MET A 286 -31.95 -9.02 -3.95
CA MET A 286 -30.62 -9.31 -3.41
C MET A 286 -30.67 -10.47 -2.43
N HIS A 287 -30.77 -11.69 -2.96
CA HIS A 287 -30.83 -12.89 -2.12
C HIS A 287 -30.29 -14.10 -2.85
N GLY A 288 -29.95 -15.13 -2.08
CA GLY A 288 -29.59 -16.43 -2.63
C GLY A 288 -29.69 -17.54 -1.60
N VAL A 289 -29.50 -18.77 -2.07
CA VAL A 289 -29.66 -19.97 -1.25
C VAL A 289 -28.35 -20.34 -0.56
N VAL A 290 -28.44 -20.67 0.72
CA VAL A 290 -27.38 -21.27 1.53
C VAL A 290 -27.72 -22.76 1.69
N LYS A 291 -27.03 -23.61 0.94
CA LYS A 291 -27.18 -25.08 1.03
C LYS A 291 -26.34 -25.59 2.19
N ILE A 292 -26.96 -26.17 3.19
CA ILE A 292 -26.27 -26.70 4.37
C ILE A 292 -26.14 -28.21 4.23
N LYS A 293 -24.91 -28.70 4.26
CA LYS A 293 -24.59 -30.13 4.11
C LYS A 293 -23.94 -30.69 5.36
N THR A 294 -24.09 -31.99 5.56
CA THR A 294 -23.34 -32.72 6.57
C THR A 294 -22.06 -33.28 5.96
N VAL A 295 -20.94 -33.15 6.66
CA VAL A 295 -19.69 -33.79 6.25
C VAL A 295 -19.75 -35.28 6.58
N THR A 296 -19.40 -36.10 5.60
CA THR A 296 -19.25 -37.55 5.72
C THR A 296 -17.84 -37.96 5.29
N ALA A 297 -17.45 -39.21 5.52
CA ALA A 297 -16.16 -39.74 5.06
C ALA A 297 -15.96 -39.67 3.53
N THR A 298 -17.03 -39.46 2.75
CA THR A 298 -17.00 -39.37 1.28
C THR A 298 -17.15 -37.95 0.75
N THR A 299 -17.28 -36.95 1.64
CA THR A 299 -17.47 -35.56 1.21
C THR A 299 -16.18 -35.03 0.62
N LEU A 300 -16.22 -34.70 -0.67
CA LEU A 300 -15.11 -34.12 -1.41
C LEU A 300 -14.97 -32.63 -1.10
N ILE A 301 -13.74 -32.14 -1.01
CA ILE A 301 -13.48 -30.70 -0.91
C ILE A 301 -13.61 -30.04 -2.29
N ASN A 302 -14.37 -28.96 -2.37
CA ASN A 302 -14.45 -28.11 -3.55
C ASN A 302 -13.44 -26.98 -3.42
N VAL A 303 -12.19 -27.25 -3.83
CA VAL A 303 -11.08 -26.28 -3.70
C VAL A 303 -11.42 -24.88 -4.24
N ALA A 304 -12.19 -24.81 -5.33
CA ALA A 304 -12.58 -23.55 -5.96
C ALA A 304 -13.57 -22.71 -5.13
N GLU A 305 -14.46 -23.36 -4.36
CA GLU A 305 -15.49 -22.67 -3.58
C GLU A 305 -15.17 -22.60 -2.08
N ASP A 306 -14.38 -23.56 -1.57
CA ASP A 306 -14.07 -23.71 -0.14
C ASP A 306 -12.77 -22.99 0.26
N ILE A 307 -11.79 -22.85 -0.65
CA ILE A 307 -10.45 -22.31 -0.34
C ILE A 307 -10.09 -21.14 -1.25
N ILE A 308 -10.10 -21.34 -2.57
CA ILE A 308 -9.73 -20.28 -3.53
C ILE A 308 -10.70 -19.11 -3.37
N GLY A 309 -10.16 -17.91 -3.28
CA GLY A 309 -10.97 -16.71 -3.12
C GLY A 309 -11.34 -16.37 -1.67
N ALA A 310 -11.16 -17.28 -0.71
CA ALA A 310 -11.32 -16.96 0.71
C ALA A 310 -10.26 -15.94 1.15
N ILE A 311 -10.56 -15.11 2.14
CA ILE A 311 -9.59 -14.19 2.76
C ILE A 311 -8.62 -14.99 3.63
N ASN A 312 -9.17 -15.84 4.49
CA ASN A 312 -8.44 -16.70 5.41
C ASN A 312 -9.09 -18.08 5.44
N TYR A 313 -8.28 -19.12 5.62
CA TYR A 313 -8.76 -20.48 5.77
C TYR A 313 -7.95 -21.21 6.85
N THR A 314 -8.66 -21.86 7.76
CA THR A 314 -8.10 -22.75 8.77
C THR A 314 -8.69 -24.14 8.56
N THR A 315 -7.82 -25.13 8.37
CA THR A 315 -8.21 -26.52 8.17
C THR A 315 -8.93 -27.06 9.40
N SER A 316 -9.64 -28.18 9.23
CA SER A 316 -10.23 -28.94 10.35
C SER A 316 -9.19 -29.48 11.35
N SER A 317 -7.93 -29.64 10.92
CA SER A 317 -6.81 -30.01 11.79
C SER A 317 -6.24 -28.83 12.59
N GLY A 318 -6.79 -27.63 12.43
CA GLY A 318 -6.36 -26.41 13.14
C GLY A 318 -5.22 -25.65 12.46
N VAL A 319 -4.82 -26.03 11.25
CA VAL A 319 -3.75 -25.36 10.51
C VAL A 319 -4.31 -24.15 9.79
N ALA A 320 -3.92 -22.95 10.22
CA ALA A 320 -4.21 -21.71 9.50
C ALA A 320 -3.27 -21.58 8.29
N LEU A 321 -3.84 -21.48 7.10
CA LEU A 321 -3.05 -21.29 5.88
C LEU A 321 -2.38 -19.91 5.90
N SER A 322 -1.15 -19.83 5.38
CA SER A 322 -0.40 -18.58 5.24
C SER A 322 0.37 -18.54 3.92
N ASN A 323 0.75 -17.33 3.48
CA ASN A 323 1.48 -17.11 2.23
C ASN A 323 2.82 -17.87 2.24
N GLY A 324 3.07 -18.65 1.19
CA GLY A 324 4.23 -19.53 1.06
C GLY A 324 4.07 -20.93 1.64
N MET A 325 2.97 -21.27 2.30
CA MET A 325 2.72 -22.66 2.69
C MET A 325 2.58 -23.54 1.44
N LYS A 326 3.14 -24.75 1.53
CA LYS A 326 2.96 -25.80 0.52
C LYS A 326 1.87 -26.75 0.99
N ILE A 327 0.84 -26.97 0.17
CA ILE A 327 -0.20 -27.96 0.44
C ILE A 327 -0.25 -29.01 -0.66
N LYS A 328 -0.75 -30.20 -0.34
CA LYS A 328 -1.07 -31.25 -1.31
C LYS A 328 -2.50 -31.71 -1.07
N PHE A 329 -3.31 -31.72 -2.11
CA PHE A 329 -4.63 -32.35 -2.03
C PHE A 329 -4.53 -33.84 -2.32
N GLU A 330 -5.16 -34.66 -1.49
CA GLU A 330 -5.28 -36.10 -1.74
C GLU A 330 -6.43 -36.39 -2.72
N ALA A 331 -6.92 -37.64 -2.73
CA ALA A 331 -7.91 -38.10 -3.70
C ALA A 331 -9.30 -37.45 -3.57
N ASN A 332 -9.67 -36.90 -2.41
CA ASN A 332 -11.05 -36.49 -2.14
C ASN A 332 -11.32 -35.02 -2.51
N VAL A 333 -11.03 -34.66 -3.76
CA VAL A 333 -11.31 -33.34 -4.34
C VAL A 333 -12.37 -33.44 -5.43
N VAL A 334 -13.24 -32.42 -5.55
CA VAL A 334 -14.29 -32.40 -6.58
C VAL A 334 -13.70 -32.40 -8.00
N ASN A 335 -12.69 -31.55 -8.25
CA ASN A 335 -12.00 -31.51 -9.53
C ASN A 335 -10.65 -32.22 -9.44
N SER A 336 -10.69 -33.54 -9.63
CA SER A 336 -9.53 -34.42 -9.53
C SER A 336 -8.45 -34.10 -10.57
N THR A 337 -8.82 -33.79 -11.81
CA THR A 337 -7.85 -33.44 -12.87
C THR A 337 -7.00 -32.23 -12.52
N LEU A 338 -7.58 -31.23 -11.85
CA LEU A 338 -6.85 -30.01 -11.49
C LEU A 338 -6.06 -30.16 -10.20
N HIS A 339 -6.60 -30.82 -9.16
CA HIS A 339 -6.04 -30.74 -7.81
C HIS A 339 -5.52 -32.05 -7.23
N LYS A 340 -6.03 -33.21 -7.67
CA LYS A 340 -5.71 -34.50 -7.05
C LYS A 340 -4.22 -34.80 -7.17
N ASP A 341 -3.60 -35.17 -6.05
CA ASP A 341 -2.20 -35.56 -5.94
C ASP A 341 -1.18 -34.48 -6.35
N LYS A 342 -1.65 -33.26 -6.60
CA LYS A 342 -0.82 -32.10 -6.92
C LYS A 342 -0.49 -31.27 -5.69
N SER A 343 0.62 -30.57 -5.78
CA SER A 343 1.09 -29.66 -4.74
C SER A 343 1.00 -28.22 -5.19
N PHE A 344 0.58 -27.36 -4.27
CA PHE A 344 0.35 -25.94 -4.52
C PHE A 344 1.04 -25.10 -3.46
N TYR A 345 1.58 -23.94 -3.85
CA TYR A 345 1.87 -22.87 -2.91
C TYR A 345 0.62 -22.02 -2.68
N ILE A 346 0.34 -21.72 -1.41
CA ILE A 346 -0.68 -20.77 -0.98
C ILE A 346 -0.12 -19.36 -1.12
N GLU A 347 -0.88 -18.47 -1.75
CA GLU A 347 -0.62 -17.02 -1.77
C GLU A 347 -1.92 -16.25 -1.51
N GLY A 348 -1.82 -14.94 -1.31
CA GLY A 348 -2.96 -14.03 -1.16
C GLY A 348 -3.77 -14.15 0.14
N VAL A 349 -3.31 -14.91 1.14
CA VAL A 349 -3.91 -14.96 2.48
C VAL A 349 -3.96 -13.56 3.09
N GLY A 350 -5.11 -13.22 3.68
CA GLY A 350 -5.44 -11.89 4.21
C GLY A 350 -6.17 -10.99 3.21
N SER A 351 -6.20 -11.36 1.93
CA SER A 351 -6.92 -10.62 0.88
C SER A 351 -7.79 -11.55 0.05
N LYS A 352 -7.19 -12.45 -0.72
CA LYS A 352 -7.84 -13.44 -1.57
C LYS A 352 -6.88 -14.60 -1.85
N ILE A 353 -7.14 -15.76 -1.26
CA ILE A 353 -6.30 -16.95 -1.39
C ILE A 353 -6.25 -17.40 -2.86
N THR A 354 -5.03 -17.60 -3.36
CA THR A 354 -4.73 -18.20 -4.66
C THR A 354 -3.87 -19.45 -4.46
N LEU A 355 -3.93 -20.35 -5.43
CA LEU A 355 -3.15 -21.58 -5.44
C LEU A 355 -2.25 -21.61 -6.67
N THR A 356 -0.95 -21.71 -6.43
CA THR A 356 0.05 -21.82 -7.51
C THR A 356 0.52 -23.26 -7.63
N ASP A 357 0.17 -23.94 -8.72
CA ASP A 357 0.63 -25.30 -9.02
C ASP A 357 2.16 -25.32 -9.15
N ILE A 358 2.82 -26.18 -8.39
CA ILE A 358 4.28 -26.26 -8.37
C ILE A 358 4.83 -26.74 -9.70
N ASP A 359 4.08 -27.56 -10.44
CA ASP A 359 4.49 -28.02 -11.76
C ASP A 359 4.56 -26.86 -12.78
N ASN A 360 3.91 -25.73 -12.50
CA ASN A 360 4.03 -24.51 -13.30
C ASN A 360 5.26 -23.64 -12.92
N LEU A 361 5.93 -23.92 -11.80
CA LEU A 361 7.09 -23.15 -11.32
C LEU A 361 8.43 -23.79 -11.72
N ILE A 362 8.43 -24.53 -12.82
CA ILE A 362 9.66 -25.04 -13.46
C ILE A 362 10.46 -23.89 -14.06
N THR A 363 11.77 -23.83 -13.81
CA THR A 363 12.66 -22.78 -14.35
C THR A 363 13.44 -23.34 -15.55
N PRO A 364 12.98 -23.21 -16.80
CA PRO A 364 13.61 -23.85 -17.96
C PRO A 364 14.95 -23.21 -18.37
N GLU A 365 15.36 -22.13 -17.72
CA GLU A 365 16.51 -21.34 -18.15
C GLU A 365 17.86 -21.99 -17.80
N SER A 366 18.91 -21.62 -18.53
CA SER A 366 20.27 -22.19 -18.43
C SER A 366 20.98 -21.96 -17.09
N TYR A 367 20.42 -21.13 -16.21
CA TYR A 367 20.92 -20.92 -14.83
C TYR A 367 20.20 -21.80 -13.81
N ALA A 368 19.23 -22.62 -14.23
CA ALA A 368 18.63 -23.64 -13.41
C ALA A 368 19.43 -24.94 -13.56
N THR A 369 19.75 -25.57 -12.43
CA THR A 369 20.51 -26.81 -12.46
C THR A 369 19.54 -27.97 -12.69
N GLU A 370 19.79 -28.79 -13.71
CA GLU A 370 19.09 -30.05 -13.88
C GLU A 370 19.43 -30.95 -12.68
N THR A 371 18.44 -31.28 -11.89
CA THR A 371 18.63 -32.19 -10.76
C THR A 371 17.73 -33.40 -10.93
N THR A 372 18.34 -34.56 -10.93
CA THR A 372 17.67 -35.84 -10.81
C THR A 372 17.51 -36.12 -9.33
N ILE A 373 16.27 -36.16 -8.83
CA ILE A 373 16.04 -36.81 -7.53
C ILE A 373 16.16 -38.30 -7.79
N LEU A 374 17.27 -38.89 -7.33
CA LEU A 374 17.43 -40.33 -7.29
C LEU A 374 16.40 -40.90 -6.31
N TYR A 375 15.75 -41.99 -6.69
CA TYR A 375 14.89 -42.75 -5.79
C TYR A 375 15.66 -43.05 -4.49
N ASP A 376 15.06 -42.80 -3.33
CA ASP A 376 15.58 -43.12 -1.98
C ASP A 376 16.70 -42.20 -1.39
N SER A 377 16.76 -40.90 -1.74
CA SER A 377 17.75 -39.97 -1.14
C SER A 377 17.24 -39.07 0.00
N VAL A 378 15.94 -39.07 0.31
CA VAL A 378 15.33 -38.40 1.47
C VAL A 378 14.15 -39.23 2.02
N GLY A 379 14.00 -39.27 3.35
CA GLY A 379 13.01 -40.09 4.04
C GLY A 379 11.57 -39.77 3.63
N PHE A 380 10.93 -40.75 3.00
CA PHE A 380 9.61 -40.72 2.34
C PHE A 380 9.56 -40.05 0.96
N ASP A 381 10.08 -40.76 -0.05
CA ASP A 381 9.71 -40.52 -1.46
C ASP A 381 8.30 -41.08 -1.75
N SER A 382 7.51 -40.33 -2.52
CA SER A 382 6.13 -40.68 -2.90
C SER A 382 5.97 -40.95 -4.40
N ARG A 383 7.07 -41.11 -5.16
CA ARG A 383 7.03 -41.18 -6.63
C ARG A 383 7.78 -42.40 -7.22
N PRO A 384 7.24 -43.06 -8.26
CA PRO A 384 7.80 -44.30 -8.83
C PRO A 384 8.92 -44.13 -9.89
N TYR A 385 9.31 -42.92 -10.31
CA TYR A 385 10.40 -42.70 -11.28
C TYR A 385 11.14 -41.36 -11.10
N ALA A 386 12.41 -41.36 -11.48
CA ALA A 386 13.27 -40.17 -11.51
C ALA A 386 12.87 -39.25 -12.67
N LYS A 387 12.60 -37.97 -12.38
CA LYS A 387 12.34 -36.94 -13.39
C LYS A 387 13.38 -35.84 -13.22
N ALA A 388 14.01 -35.43 -14.32
CA ALA A 388 14.85 -34.24 -14.36
C ALA A 388 13.99 -33.02 -13.97
N PHE A 389 14.40 -32.29 -12.93
CA PHE A 389 13.75 -31.07 -12.48
C PHE A 389 14.75 -29.93 -12.59
N TYR A 390 14.40 -28.90 -13.37
CA TYR A 390 15.12 -27.64 -13.36
C TYR A 390 14.65 -26.83 -12.18
N ARG A 391 15.57 -26.57 -11.25
CA ARG A 391 15.27 -25.80 -10.03
C ARG A 391 16.31 -24.72 -9.79
N PRO A 392 15.91 -23.62 -9.12
CA PRO A 392 16.83 -22.59 -8.71
C PRO A 392 17.62 -23.07 -7.49
N ASP A 393 18.90 -23.35 -7.68
CA ASP A 393 19.84 -23.77 -6.62
C ASP A 393 20.48 -22.56 -5.94
N LYS A 394 20.73 -21.48 -6.70
CA LYS A 394 21.29 -20.23 -6.18
C LYS A 394 20.18 -19.27 -5.74
N HIS A 395 20.52 -18.45 -4.77
CA HIS A 395 19.60 -17.46 -4.22
C HIS A 395 19.60 -16.23 -5.13
N ASP A 396 18.41 -15.75 -5.52
CA ASP A 396 18.23 -14.44 -6.14
C ASP A 396 17.40 -13.56 -5.22
N TYR A 397 17.78 -12.30 -5.06
CA TYR A 397 17.13 -11.33 -4.19
C TYR A 397 16.15 -10.43 -4.93
N ILE A 398 16.03 -10.56 -6.25
CA ILE A 398 15.03 -9.86 -7.06
C ILE A 398 14.07 -10.89 -7.63
N THR A 399 12.82 -10.87 -7.19
CA THR A 399 11.82 -11.86 -7.57
C THR A 399 10.46 -11.22 -7.82
N ILE A 400 9.51 -12.00 -8.34
CA ILE A 400 8.09 -11.64 -8.40
C ILE A 400 7.32 -12.68 -7.58
N LYS A 401 6.16 -12.30 -7.02
CA LYS A 401 5.27 -13.26 -6.36
C LYS A 401 4.90 -14.44 -7.27
N ARG A 402 4.82 -15.62 -6.67
CA ARG A 402 4.66 -16.91 -7.37
C ARG A 402 3.31 -17.04 -8.08
N ASP A 403 2.29 -16.34 -7.60
CA ASP A 403 0.94 -16.35 -8.15
C ASP A 403 0.74 -15.42 -9.36
N SER A 404 1.83 -14.92 -9.95
CA SER A 404 1.78 -14.17 -11.20
C SER A 404 1.33 -15.04 -12.37
N VAL A 405 0.28 -14.61 -13.08
CA VAL A 405 -0.39 -15.37 -14.14
C VAL A 405 0.42 -15.51 -15.42
N ASP A 406 1.40 -14.65 -15.62
CA ASP A 406 2.36 -14.68 -16.73
C ASP A 406 3.43 -15.77 -16.53
N GLN A 407 3.59 -16.28 -15.31
CA GLN A 407 4.62 -17.26 -14.94
C GLN A 407 5.99 -16.87 -15.51
N ASN A 408 6.38 -15.60 -15.38
CA ASN A 408 7.69 -15.13 -15.82
C ASN A 408 8.84 -15.77 -15.02
N ALA A 409 10.06 -15.63 -15.51
CA ALA A 409 11.25 -16.22 -14.89
C ALA A 409 11.38 -15.86 -13.38
N TRP A 410 11.13 -14.61 -12.99
CA TRP A 410 11.27 -14.15 -11.61
C TRP A 410 10.19 -14.66 -10.66
N SER A 411 8.98 -14.95 -11.15
CA SER A 411 7.94 -15.62 -10.35
C SER A 411 8.21 -17.11 -10.21
N ARG A 412 8.68 -17.77 -11.28
CA ARG A 412 9.08 -19.19 -11.25
C ARG A 412 10.30 -19.45 -10.38
N TYR A 413 11.24 -18.50 -10.32
CA TYR A 413 12.48 -18.63 -9.55
C TYR A 413 12.29 -18.45 -8.04
N ASN A 414 11.23 -17.77 -7.61
CA ASN A 414 11.06 -17.37 -6.22
C ASN A 414 10.97 -18.57 -5.24
N ARG A 415 11.95 -18.69 -4.35
CA ARG A 415 12.02 -19.72 -3.28
C ARG A 415 12.27 -19.13 -1.90
N TRP A 416 11.91 -17.87 -1.67
CA TRP A 416 11.97 -17.25 -0.36
C TRP A 416 10.75 -17.61 0.48
N PHE A 417 10.95 -18.17 1.66
CA PHE A 417 9.88 -18.55 2.59
C PHE A 417 10.14 -17.92 3.95
N HIS A 418 9.09 -17.36 4.54
CA HIS A 418 9.19 -16.77 5.87
C HIS A 418 9.35 -17.88 6.92
N LYS A 419 10.17 -17.63 7.94
CA LYS A 419 10.47 -18.55 9.06
C LYS A 419 9.21 -19.13 9.69
N ALA A 420 8.25 -18.27 10.02
CA ALA A 420 6.96 -18.68 10.62
C ALA A 420 6.19 -19.70 9.74
N VAL A 421 6.31 -19.64 8.42
CA VAL A 421 5.68 -20.60 7.50
C VAL A 421 6.36 -21.97 7.62
N ILE A 422 7.70 -21.98 7.69
CA ILE A 422 8.50 -23.20 7.83
C ILE A 422 8.18 -23.87 9.17
N GLU A 423 8.15 -23.09 10.24
CA GLU A 423 7.81 -23.55 11.60
C GLU A 423 6.38 -24.08 11.70
N ALA A 424 5.40 -23.34 11.15
CA ALA A 424 4.01 -23.77 11.13
C ALA A 424 3.82 -25.07 10.31
N THR A 425 4.54 -25.19 9.20
CA THR A 425 4.52 -26.39 8.36
C THR A 425 5.14 -27.59 9.06
N ALA A 426 6.29 -27.43 9.70
CA ALA A 426 6.93 -28.48 10.48
C ALA A 426 6.01 -28.96 11.62
N THR A 427 5.38 -28.02 12.33
CA THR A 427 4.40 -28.30 13.39
C THR A 427 3.20 -29.07 12.86
N ALA A 428 2.60 -28.63 11.74
CA ALA A 428 1.46 -29.29 11.12
C ALA A 428 1.77 -30.73 10.68
N ASN A 429 3.02 -31.00 10.28
CA ASN A 429 3.48 -32.33 9.85
C ASN A 429 4.14 -33.15 10.98
N GLY A 430 4.19 -32.65 12.22
CA GLY A 430 4.87 -33.32 13.34
C GLY A 430 6.37 -33.55 13.10
N SER A 431 6.99 -32.71 12.28
CA SER A 431 8.41 -32.80 11.89
C SER A 431 9.26 -31.79 12.67
N ALA A 432 10.55 -32.07 12.82
CA ALA A 432 11.48 -31.11 13.42
C ALA A 432 11.70 -29.89 12.50
N VAL A 433 11.77 -28.70 13.09
CA VAL A 433 12.12 -27.48 12.36
C VAL A 433 13.62 -27.53 12.03
N SER A 434 13.97 -27.37 10.75
CA SER A 434 15.35 -27.23 10.29
C SER A 434 15.50 -25.89 9.59
N LEU A 435 16.33 -25.01 10.17
CA LEU A 435 16.66 -23.69 9.62
C LEU A 435 18.18 -23.59 9.59
N LEU A 436 18.75 -23.53 8.40
CA LEU A 436 20.19 -23.39 8.22
C LEU A 436 20.52 -21.90 8.03
N GLU A 437 21.53 -21.39 8.75
CA GLU A 437 21.94 -19.99 8.62
C GLU A 437 22.50 -19.67 7.22
N ASP A 438 22.98 -20.67 6.48
CA ASP A 438 23.45 -20.51 5.11
C ASP A 438 22.32 -20.18 4.13
N ASP A 439 21.11 -20.70 4.38
CA ASP A 439 19.90 -20.47 3.58
C ASP A 439 19.18 -19.17 3.96
N ARG A 440 19.57 -18.55 5.08
CA ARG A 440 18.96 -17.32 5.57
C ARG A 440 19.32 -16.14 4.66
N ALA A 441 18.36 -15.25 4.41
CA ALA A 441 18.61 -14.06 3.60
C ALA A 441 19.68 -13.14 4.23
N LYS A 442 20.73 -12.83 3.45
CA LYS A 442 21.87 -11.99 3.87
C LYS A 442 21.72 -10.52 3.47
N ARG A 443 20.74 -10.20 2.62
CA ARG A 443 20.43 -8.86 2.12
C ARG A 443 18.91 -8.71 1.89
N PRO A 444 18.37 -7.48 1.80
CA PRO A 444 16.97 -7.23 1.46
C PRO A 444 16.50 -7.98 0.21
N ILE A 445 15.30 -8.54 0.26
CA ILE A 445 14.66 -9.21 -0.87
C ILE A 445 13.68 -8.22 -1.51
N ILE A 446 13.87 -7.94 -2.79
CA ILE A 446 12.97 -7.15 -3.62
C ILE A 446 12.03 -8.14 -4.31
N GLU A 447 10.89 -8.40 -3.68
CA GLU A 447 9.82 -9.15 -4.33
C GLU A 447 8.76 -8.18 -4.84
N PHE A 448 8.53 -8.17 -6.15
CA PHE A 448 7.46 -7.38 -6.72
C PHE A 448 6.10 -8.09 -6.64
N ASP A 449 5.04 -7.28 -6.64
CA ASP A 449 3.66 -7.75 -6.76
C ASP A 449 3.43 -8.58 -8.03
N PRO A 450 2.43 -9.47 -8.04
CA PRO A 450 2.18 -10.35 -9.17
C PRO A 450 1.51 -9.57 -10.30
N ASN A 451 1.58 -10.09 -11.52
CA ASN A 451 0.88 -9.57 -12.69
C ASN A 451 1.33 -8.16 -13.14
N LEU A 452 2.55 -7.76 -12.76
CA LEU A 452 3.17 -6.58 -13.34
C LEU A 452 3.43 -6.80 -14.83
N LYS A 453 3.11 -5.78 -15.64
CA LYS A 453 3.36 -5.82 -17.08
C LYS A 453 4.85 -5.59 -17.34
N LEU A 454 5.57 -6.68 -17.57
CA LEU A 454 6.99 -6.63 -17.92
C LEU A 454 7.18 -6.19 -19.38
N TYR A 455 8.24 -5.41 -19.62
CA TYR A 455 8.57 -4.90 -20.95
C TYR A 455 9.03 -6.05 -21.87
N ASN A 456 8.39 -6.21 -23.03
CA ASN A 456 8.62 -7.31 -23.99
C ASN A 456 8.35 -8.73 -23.44
N TYR A 457 7.35 -8.89 -22.55
CA TYR A 457 6.88 -10.19 -22.08
C TYR A 457 5.37 -10.38 -22.32
N GLY A 458 4.94 -11.63 -22.36
CA GLY A 458 3.52 -11.99 -22.36
C GLY A 458 2.86 -11.74 -21.01
N HIS A 459 1.54 -11.50 -21.02
CA HIS A 459 0.75 -11.26 -19.79
C HIS A 459 0.05 -12.51 -19.26
N ILE A 460 0.05 -13.60 -20.03
CA ILE A 460 -0.62 -14.85 -19.69
C ILE A 460 0.30 -15.99 -20.10
N ALA A 461 0.62 -16.86 -19.15
CA ALA A 461 1.43 -18.04 -19.43
C ALA A 461 0.68 -19.01 -20.34
N LYS A 462 1.41 -19.57 -21.31
CA LYS A 462 0.99 -20.79 -22.01
C LYS A 462 1.52 -21.99 -21.23
N LYS A 463 0.84 -23.14 -21.33
CA LYS A 463 1.35 -24.36 -20.68
C LYS A 463 2.63 -24.80 -21.37
N SER A 464 3.57 -25.31 -20.59
CA SER A 464 4.82 -25.87 -21.09
C SER A 464 4.55 -26.94 -22.14
N VAL A 465 5.39 -26.95 -23.17
CA VAL A 465 5.42 -28.00 -24.20
C VAL A 465 6.53 -28.99 -23.87
N ALA A 466 6.31 -30.25 -24.19
CA ALA A 466 7.29 -31.32 -24.04
C ALA A 466 8.29 -31.31 -25.20
N LEU A 467 7.81 -31.00 -26.41
CA LEU A 467 8.59 -31.02 -27.65
C LEU A 467 8.27 -29.78 -28.49
N VAL A 468 9.25 -29.30 -29.25
CA VAL A 468 9.09 -28.24 -30.24
C VAL A 468 9.52 -28.81 -31.58
N ASP A 469 8.65 -28.74 -32.58
CA ASP A 469 8.92 -29.12 -33.95
C ASP A 469 8.94 -27.86 -34.82
N ASP A 470 10.08 -27.58 -35.42
CA ASP A 470 10.32 -26.41 -36.29
C ASP A 470 10.53 -26.79 -37.76
N VAL A 471 10.22 -28.04 -38.13
CA VAL A 471 10.43 -28.56 -39.49
C VAL A 471 9.10 -28.87 -40.16
N THR A 472 8.14 -29.40 -39.40
CA THR A 472 6.89 -29.93 -39.96
C THR A 472 5.92 -28.82 -40.33
N THR A 473 5.55 -28.79 -41.62
CA THR A 473 4.72 -27.72 -42.23
C THR A 473 3.25 -28.09 -42.43
N ASP A 474 2.90 -29.37 -42.24
CA ASP A 474 1.53 -29.89 -42.24
C ASP A 474 1.46 -31.08 -41.26
N VAL A 475 1.16 -30.78 -40.00
CA VAL A 475 1.11 -31.75 -38.90
C VAL A 475 -0.09 -32.68 -39.01
N PHE A 476 -1.22 -32.19 -39.51
CA PHE A 476 -2.44 -33.00 -39.57
C PHE A 476 -2.32 -34.10 -40.61
N SER A 477 -1.61 -33.88 -41.71
CA SER A 477 -1.33 -34.94 -42.68
C SER A 477 -0.18 -35.85 -42.25
N SER A 478 0.83 -35.30 -41.57
CA SER A 478 2.07 -36.02 -41.25
C SER A 478 1.99 -36.85 -39.96
N MET A 479 1.17 -36.46 -38.99
CA MET A 479 1.09 -37.13 -37.68
C MET A 479 -0.19 -37.97 -37.52
N VAL A 480 -1.32 -37.54 -38.08
CA VAL A 480 -2.62 -38.21 -37.86
C VAL A 480 -2.65 -39.55 -38.60
N LYS A 481 -3.06 -40.62 -37.90
CA LYS A 481 -3.11 -42.03 -38.38
C LYS A 481 -1.75 -42.66 -38.71
N GLN A 482 -0.64 -42.04 -38.31
CA GLN A 482 0.66 -42.73 -38.34
C GLN A 482 0.81 -43.69 -37.16
N THR A 483 1.67 -44.70 -37.31
CA THR A 483 1.98 -45.67 -36.24
C THR A 483 2.82 -45.06 -35.12
N GLY A 484 3.55 -43.98 -35.41
CA GLY A 484 4.35 -43.21 -34.46
C GLY A 484 4.84 -41.92 -35.12
N TYR A 485 5.28 -40.96 -34.30
CA TYR A 485 5.81 -39.68 -34.75
C TYR A 485 7.01 -39.30 -33.88
N TYR A 486 8.06 -38.75 -34.49
CA TYR A 486 9.30 -38.42 -33.80
C TYR A 486 9.62 -36.95 -33.98
N VAL A 487 9.96 -36.27 -32.89
CA VAL A 487 10.54 -34.92 -32.90
C VAL A 487 11.94 -35.03 -32.33
N ASP A 488 12.96 -34.66 -33.10
CA ASP A 488 14.38 -34.74 -32.70
C ASP A 488 14.80 -36.10 -32.11
N GLY A 489 14.27 -37.19 -32.68
CA GLY A 489 14.56 -38.56 -32.25
C GLY A 489 13.80 -39.03 -31.00
N VAL A 490 12.92 -38.21 -30.42
CA VAL A 490 12.03 -38.57 -29.33
C VAL A 490 10.66 -38.98 -29.89
N GLU A 491 10.20 -40.18 -29.55
CA GLU A 491 8.86 -40.66 -29.92
C GLU A 491 7.79 -39.88 -29.15
N VAL A 492 6.82 -39.33 -29.87
CA VAL A 492 5.66 -38.68 -29.28
C VAL A 492 4.75 -39.73 -28.66
N THR A 493 4.54 -39.63 -27.35
CA THR A 493 3.63 -40.51 -26.60
C THR A 493 2.38 -39.77 -26.14
N ASP A 494 1.35 -40.54 -25.74
CA ASP A 494 0.14 -39.97 -25.15
C ASP A 494 0.48 -39.06 -23.95
N GLY A 495 -0.23 -37.93 -23.87
CA GLY A 495 -0.02 -36.90 -22.85
C GLY A 495 1.10 -35.87 -23.14
N MET A 496 1.94 -36.06 -24.16
CA MET A 496 2.91 -35.04 -24.57
C MET A 496 2.22 -33.86 -25.26
N ARG A 497 2.65 -32.64 -24.94
CA ARG A 497 2.25 -31.43 -25.67
C ARG A 497 3.37 -31.03 -26.62
N VAL A 498 3.08 -30.92 -27.90
CA VAL A 498 4.04 -30.53 -28.93
C VAL A 498 3.69 -29.14 -29.46
N LEU A 499 4.68 -28.30 -29.68
CA LEU A 499 4.54 -27.02 -30.36
C LEU A 499 5.08 -27.14 -31.78
N PHE A 500 4.24 -26.94 -32.77
CA PHE A 500 4.67 -26.91 -34.18
C PHE A 500 4.82 -25.45 -34.61
N THR A 501 6.02 -25.06 -35.02
CA THR A 501 6.35 -23.65 -35.36
C THR A 501 6.50 -23.40 -36.85
N ALA A 502 6.71 -24.46 -37.65
CA ALA A 502 6.77 -24.39 -39.12
C ALA A 502 5.42 -24.61 -39.80
N ASP A 503 4.43 -25.16 -39.10
CA ASP A 503 3.07 -25.31 -39.62
C ASP A 503 2.36 -23.96 -39.64
N THR A 504 1.75 -23.63 -40.78
CA THR A 504 1.06 -22.35 -41.00
C THR A 504 -0.46 -22.46 -40.89
N ASP A 505 -0.99 -23.66 -40.62
CA ASP A 505 -2.41 -23.86 -40.37
C ASP A 505 -2.85 -23.11 -39.11
N LYS A 506 -4.00 -22.43 -39.20
CA LYS A 506 -4.56 -21.63 -38.11
C LYS A 506 -5.10 -22.48 -36.95
N LEU A 507 -5.23 -23.79 -37.15
CA LEU A 507 -5.73 -24.74 -36.16
C LEU A 507 -4.62 -25.32 -35.27
N VAL A 508 -3.35 -25.05 -35.57
CA VAL A 508 -2.16 -25.59 -34.89
C VAL A 508 -1.63 -24.69 -33.79
#